data_AF-H2Z085-F1
#
_entry.id   AF-H2Z085-F1
#
_cell.length_a   1.000
_cell.length_b   1.000
_cell.length_c   1.000
_cell.angle_alpha   90.00
_cell.angle_beta   90.00
_cell.angle_gamma   90.00
#
_symmetry.space_group_name_H-M   'P 1'
#
loop_
_entity.id
_entity.type
_entity.pdbx_description
1 polymer ?
#
loop_
_entity_poly.entity_id
_entity_poly.type
_entity_poly.pdbx_seq_one_letter_code
_entity_poly.pdbx_strand_id
1 'polypeptide(L)'
;MIVESDQATTHQFSSSMLGWPLAQSNIAYWYNRSQKAQIHFIGNVWSWVGGLHSLVYLAVYSLFISVGRQRKVFFGDHWDKISSTFFLLSTLWFTHVMQLCTCPYKYGFIYQYLPAVVLLHILQAVVLETLLLHCGRAAYIAGSL
;
A
#
# COMPACT_ATOMS: atom_id res chain seq x y z
N MET A 1 19.31 -39.62 -17.38
CA MET A 1 18.58 -39.10 -16.21
C MET A 1 17.72 -37.96 -16.74
N ILE A 2 16.44 -38.26 -16.98
CA ILE A 2 15.49 -37.31 -17.55
C ILE A 2 15.21 -36.28 -16.45
N VAL A 3 15.52 -35.01 -16.73
CA VAL A 3 15.04 -33.89 -15.91
C VAL A 3 13.53 -33.86 -16.14
N GLU A 4 12.80 -34.50 -15.23
CA GLU A 4 11.35 -34.44 -15.19
C GLU A 4 11.01 -32.97 -14.95
N SER A 5 10.53 -32.33 -16.01
CA SER A 5 10.14 -30.94 -15.98
C SER A 5 9.03 -30.81 -14.95
N ASP A 6 9.31 -30.03 -13.92
CA ASP A 6 8.50 -29.76 -12.74
C ASP A 6 7.25 -28.93 -13.11
N GLN A 7 6.55 -29.28 -14.20
CA GLN A 7 5.37 -28.57 -14.68
C GLN A 7 4.19 -28.65 -13.68
N ALA A 8 4.25 -29.60 -12.73
CA ALA A 8 3.29 -29.72 -11.64
C ALA A 8 3.52 -28.72 -10.49
N THR A 9 4.73 -28.14 -10.31
CA THR A 9 4.98 -27.14 -9.27
C THR A 9 4.56 -25.72 -9.68
N THR A 10 4.32 -25.48 -10.97
CA THR A 10 3.95 -24.18 -11.53
C THR A 10 2.63 -23.60 -11.01
N HIS A 11 1.74 -24.42 -10.42
CA HIS A 11 0.42 -23.98 -9.95
C HIS A 11 0.25 -23.91 -8.42
N GLN A 12 1.19 -24.40 -7.62
CA GLN A 12 1.02 -24.46 -6.16
C GLN A 12 1.17 -23.09 -5.49
N PHE A 13 1.90 -22.16 -6.09
CA PHE A 13 2.17 -20.83 -5.54
C PHE A 13 1.38 -19.70 -6.22
N SER A 14 0.45 -20.03 -7.11
CA SER A 14 -0.47 -19.03 -7.67
C SER A 14 -1.43 -18.58 -6.58
N SER A 15 -1.59 -17.29 -6.42
CA SER A 15 -2.39 -16.69 -5.37
C SER A 15 -3.49 -15.79 -5.95
N SER A 16 -4.61 -15.69 -5.22
CA SER A 16 -5.70 -14.81 -5.63
C SER A 16 -5.33 -13.34 -5.42
N MET A 17 -5.59 -12.52 -6.44
CA MET A 17 -5.32 -11.09 -6.43
C MET A 17 -6.05 -10.34 -5.33
N LEU A 18 -7.29 -10.76 -4.99
CA LEU A 18 -8.06 -10.18 -3.89
C LEU A 18 -7.41 -10.36 -2.52
N GLY A 19 -6.56 -11.40 -2.36
CA GLY A 19 -5.85 -11.66 -1.11
C GLY A 19 -4.57 -10.83 -0.94
N TRP A 20 -4.06 -10.20 -2.00
CA TRP A 20 -2.79 -9.46 -1.96
C TRP A 20 -2.84 -8.21 -1.07
N PRO A 21 -3.88 -7.35 -1.13
CA PRO A 21 -3.94 -6.16 -0.28
C PRO A 21 -3.96 -6.48 1.23
N LEU A 22 -4.46 -7.67 1.60
CA LEU A 22 -4.56 -8.13 2.99
C LEU A 22 -3.40 -9.02 3.45
N ALA A 23 -2.34 -9.16 2.64
CA ALA A 23 -1.20 -10.00 2.96
C ALA A 23 -1.51 -11.49 3.20
N GLN A 24 -2.59 -12.01 2.61
CA GLN A 24 -3.04 -13.38 2.85
C GLN A 24 -2.25 -14.44 2.07
N SER A 25 -1.41 -14.00 1.15
CA SER A 25 -0.68 -14.88 0.23
C SER A 25 0.82 -14.89 0.56
N ASN A 26 1.48 -16.01 0.33
CA ASN A 26 2.92 -16.16 0.46
C ASN A 26 3.48 -16.99 -0.71
N ILE A 27 4.78 -16.91 -0.93
CA ILE A 27 5.49 -17.73 -1.93
C ILE A 27 6.78 -18.26 -1.31
N ALA A 28 7.04 -19.55 -1.43
CA ALA A 28 8.33 -20.14 -1.05
C ALA A 28 9.31 -19.99 -2.23
N TYR A 29 10.43 -19.31 -2.03
CA TYR A 29 11.47 -19.13 -3.05
C TYR A 29 12.50 -20.25 -3.05
N TRP A 30 12.79 -20.80 -1.87
CA TRP A 30 13.83 -21.79 -1.72
C TRP A 30 13.52 -22.73 -0.56
N TYR A 31 13.86 -24.00 -0.75
CA TYR A 31 13.73 -25.04 0.26
C TYR A 31 14.90 -26.00 0.20
N ASN A 32 15.53 -26.27 1.34
CA ASN A 32 16.57 -27.28 1.47
C ASN A 32 16.09 -28.44 2.34
N ARG A 33 15.98 -29.63 1.73
CA ARG A 33 15.54 -30.86 2.40
C ARG A 33 16.51 -31.36 3.48
N SER A 34 17.82 -31.16 3.31
CA SER A 34 18.82 -31.70 4.26
C SER A 34 18.85 -30.88 5.56
N GLN A 35 18.68 -29.57 5.45
CA GLN A 35 18.68 -28.66 6.61
C GLN A 35 17.29 -28.23 7.06
N LYS A 36 16.22 -28.71 6.40
CA LYS A 36 14.83 -28.28 6.62
C LYS A 36 14.67 -26.75 6.62
N ALA A 37 15.48 -26.05 5.83
CA ALA A 37 15.51 -24.60 5.77
C ALA A 37 14.67 -24.10 4.58
N GLN A 38 13.99 -22.96 4.75
CA GLN A 38 13.14 -22.38 3.71
C GLN A 38 13.19 -20.85 3.71
N ILE A 39 13.13 -20.26 2.51
CA ILE A 39 13.03 -18.81 2.33
C ILE A 39 11.65 -18.52 1.73
N HIS A 40 10.87 -17.71 2.44
CA HIS A 40 9.52 -17.33 2.04
C HIS A 40 9.44 -15.84 1.81
N PHE A 41 8.69 -15.46 0.78
CA PHE A 41 8.24 -14.11 0.56
C PHE A 41 6.89 -13.93 1.24
N ILE A 42 6.88 -13.07 2.26
CA ILE A 42 5.72 -12.75 3.07
C ILE A 42 5.67 -11.24 3.24
N GLY A 43 4.49 -10.65 3.04
CA GLY A 43 4.27 -9.24 3.32
C GLY A 43 4.18 -8.96 4.81
N ASN A 44 4.67 -7.80 5.25
CA ASN A 44 4.35 -7.31 6.58
C ASN A 44 2.88 -6.88 6.61
N VAL A 45 2.04 -7.68 7.27
CA VAL A 45 0.58 -7.47 7.37
C VAL A 45 0.26 -6.07 7.90
N TRP A 46 0.97 -5.61 8.94
CA TRP A 46 0.75 -4.30 9.54
C TRP A 46 1.08 -3.17 8.58
N SER A 47 2.19 -3.29 7.84
CA SER A 47 2.58 -2.28 6.88
C SER A 47 1.62 -2.24 5.68
N TRP A 48 1.19 -3.38 5.14
CA TRP A 48 0.24 -3.44 4.02
C TRP A 48 -1.13 -2.91 4.39
N VAL A 49 -1.71 -3.45 5.46
CA VAL A 49 -3.03 -3.03 5.93
C VAL A 49 -2.98 -1.57 6.37
N GLY A 50 -1.91 -1.14 7.06
CA GLY A 50 -1.69 0.27 7.40
C GLY A 50 -1.63 1.17 6.16
N GLY A 51 -1.08 0.69 5.06
CA GLY A 51 -1.04 1.39 3.78
C GLY A 51 -2.43 1.69 3.22
N LEU A 52 -3.32 0.69 3.26
CA LEU A 52 -4.73 0.86 2.88
C LEU A 52 -5.45 1.85 3.81
N HIS A 53 -5.17 1.79 5.11
CA HIS A 53 -5.73 2.75 6.07
C HIS A 53 -5.25 4.17 5.78
N SER A 54 -3.98 4.37 5.40
CA SER A 54 -3.46 5.67 5.01
C SER A 54 -4.17 6.24 3.78
N LEU A 55 -4.53 5.39 2.81
CA LEU A 55 -5.30 5.80 1.64
C LEU A 55 -6.70 6.28 2.04
N VAL A 56 -7.41 5.55 2.90
CA VAL A 56 -8.73 5.94 3.41
C VAL A 56 -8.65 7.22 4.24
N TYR A 57 -7.67 7.31 5.14
CA TYR A 57 -7.45 8.49 5.98
C TYR A 57 -7.25 9.74 5.12
N LEU A 58 -6.33 9.70 4.14
CA LEU A 58 -6.05 10.85 3.28
C LEU A 58 -7.22 11.18 2.35
N ALA A 59 -8.03 10.20 1.95
CA ALA A 59 -9.26 10.44 1.20
C ALA A 59 -10.28 11.24 2.02
N VAL A 60 -10.56 10.79 3.25
CA VAL A 60 -11.46 11.51 4.18
C VAL A 60 -10.90 12.88 4.51
N TYR A 61 -9.59 12.98 4.72
CA TYR A 61 -8.89 14.22 5.01
C TYR A 61 -9.01 15.24 3.87
N SER A 62 -8.76 14.80 2.63
CA SER A 62 -8.87 15.64 1.42
C SER A 62 -10.32 16.06 1.16
N LEU A 63 -11.29 15.18 1.42
CA LEU A 63 -12.72 15.50 1.35
C LEU A 63 -13.09 16.57 2.37
N PHE A 64 -12.62 16.44 3.62
CA PHE A 64 -12.86 17.42 4.68
C PHE A 64 -12.34 18.82 4.29
N ILE A 65 -11.12 18.91 3.77
CA ILE A 65 -10.56 20.17 3.26
C ILE A 65 -11.41 20.71 2.12
N SER A 66 -11.81 19.87 1.17
CA SER A 66 -12.62 20.27 0.02
C SER A 66 -13.98 20.85 0.42
N VAL A 67 -14.67 20.22 1.38
CA VAL A 67 -15.93 20.73 1.93
C VAL A 67 -15.72 22.04 2.68
N GLY A 68 -14.65 22.15 3.48
CA GLY A 68 -14.36 23.38 4.19
C GLY A 68 -14.04 24.56 3.25
N ARG A 69 -13.40 24.30 2.10
CA ARG A 69 -13.17 25.31 1.05
C ARG A 69 -14.47 25.83 0.45
N GLN A 70 -15.44 24.97 0.19
CA GLN A 70 -16.78 25.39 -0.26
C GLN A 70 -17.47 26.30 0.76
N ARG A 71 -17.10 26.19 2.04
CA ARG A 71 -17.58 27.03 3.14
C ARG A 71 -16.69 28.26 3.41
N LYS A 72 -15.75 28.58 2.52
CA LYS A 72 -14.79 29.71 2.63
C LYS A 72 -13.87 29.64 3.86
N VAL A 73 -13.61 28.45 4.39
CA VAL A 73 -12.60 28.25 5.43
C VAL A 73 -11.22 28.22 4.76
N PHE A 74 -10.32 29.11 5.19
CA PHE A 74 -8.97 29.16 4.66
C PHE A 74 -8.09 28.11 5.35
N PHE A 75 -7.68 27.12 4.56
CA PHE A 75 -6.65 26.15 4.93
C PHE A 75 -5.37 26.58 4.19
N GLY A 76 -4.28 26.90 4.91
CA GLY A 76 -3.03 27.34 4.30
C GLY A 76 -2.39 26.37 3.29
N ASP A 77 -1.41 26.85 2.52
CA ASP A 77 -0.84 26.21 1.32
C ASP A 77 -0.29 24.78 1.50
N HIS A 78 0.08 24.41 2.72
CA HIS A 78 0.56 23.05 3.02
C HIS A 78 -0.51 21.99 2.73
N TRP A 79 -1.79 22.33 2.89
CA TRP A 79 -2.91 21.41 2.69
C TRP A 79 -3.19 21.11 1.22
N ASP A 80 -2.90 22.04 0.32
CA ASP A 80 -2.93 21.80 -1.13
C ASP A 80 -1.88 20.76 -1.53
N LYS A 81 -0.66 20.89 -0.98
CA LYS A 81 0.43 19.96 -1.28
C LYS A 81 0.11 18.54 -0.82
N ILE A 82 -0.45 18.38 0.38
CA ILE A 82 -0.90 17.05 0.86
C ILE A 82 -1.98 16.49 -0.07
N SER A 83 -2.99 17.29 -0.41
CA SER A 83 -4.11 16.85 -1.25
C SER A 83 -3.63 16.45 -2.65
N SER A 84 -2.80 17.27 -3.31
CA SER A 84 -2.22 16.95 -4.62
C SER A 84 -1.33 15.71 -4.59
N THR A 85 -0.50 15.56 -3.54
CA THR A 85 0.32 14.36 -3.34
C THR A 85 -0.55 13.12 -3.19
N PHE A 86 -1.61 13.20 -2.37
CA PHE A 86 -2.59 12.13 -2.20
C PHE A 86 -3.23 11.75 -3.54
N PHE A 87 -3.77 12.71 -4.29
CA PHE A 87 -4.41 12.45 -5.59
C PHE A 87 -3.46 11.79 -6.60
N LEU A 88 -2.20 12.25 -6.67
CA LEU A 88 -1.19 11.67 -7.56
C LEU A 88 -0.89 10.22 -7.18
N LEU A 89 -0.59 9.96 -5.90
CA LEU A 89 -0.22 8.61 -5.42
C LEU A 89 -1.40 7.64 -5.47
N SER A 90 -2.61 8.09 -5.12
CA SER A 90 -3.81 7.26 -5.18
C SER A 90 -4.19 6.90 -6.61
N THR A 91 -4.02 7.84 -7.55
CA THR A 91 -4.26 7.59 -8.98
C THR A 91 -3.26 6.57 -9.50
N LEU A 92 -1.96 6.73 -9.21
CA LEU A 92 -0.94 5.76 -9.59
C LEU A 92 -1.22 4.37 -9.02
N TRP A 93 -1.61 4.30 -7.74
CA TRP A 93 -1.97 3.04 -7.09
C TRP A 93 -3.17 2.40 -7.78
N PHE A 94 -4.21 3.18 -8.05
CA PHE A 94 -5.41 2.69 -8.72
C PHE A 94 -5.12 2.22 -10.14
N THR A 95 -4.34 2.98 -10.93
CA THR A 95 -3.92 2.58 -12.28
C THR A 95 -3.13 1.27 -12.25
N HIS A 96 -2.23 1.11 -11.29
CA HIS A 96 -1.47 -0.14 -11.13
C HIS A 96 -2.39 -1.32 -10.77
N VAL A 97 -3.33 -1.13 -9.84
CA VAL A 97 -4.33 -2.15 -9.49
C VAL A 97 -5.24 -2.49 -10.69
N MET A 98 -5.70 -1.49 -11.43
CA MET A 98 -6.49 -1.69 -12.65
C MET A 98 -5.72 -2.47 -13.70
N GLN A 99 -4.44 -2.16 -13.92
CA GLN A 99 -3.59 -2.90 -14.84
C GLN A 99 -3.49 -4.37 -14.42
N LEU A 100 -3.31 -4.61 -13.13
CA LEU A 100 -3.29 -5.97 -12.58
C LEU A 100 -4.61 -6.71 -12.84
N CYS A 101 -5.76 -6.07 -12.66
CA CYS A 101 -7.06 -6.69 -12.90
C CYS A 101 -7.41 -6.92 -14.38
N THR A 102 -6.88 -6.09 -15.29
CA THR A 102 -7.22 -6.12 -16.73
C THR A 102 -6.26 -6.98 -17.55
N CYS A 103 -5.02 -7.16 -17.10
CA CYS A 103 -4.07 -8.06 -17.76
C CYS A 103 -4.38 -9.53 -17.39
N PRO A 104 -4.73 -10.39 -18.36
CA PRO A 104 -4.94 -11.82 -18.09
C PRO A 104 -3.59 -12.49 -17.83
N TYR A 105 -3.12 -12.48 -16.59
CA TYR A 105 -1.95 -13.25 -16.19
C TYR A 105 -2.33 -14.72 -16.09
N LYS A 106 -1.58 -15.58 -16.77
CA LYS A 106 -1.72 -17.05 -16.67
C LYS A 106 -1.49 -17.55 -15.23
N TYR A 107 -0.70 -16.81 -14.44
CA TYR A 107 -0.39 -17.08 -13.04
C TYR A 107 -0.27 -15.77 -12.25
N GLY A 108 -1.00 -15.67 -11.13
CA GLY A 108 -0.97 -14.50 -10.25
C GLY A 108 0.01 -14.71 -9.10
N PHE A 109 1.00 -13.84 -8.99
CA PHE A 109 1.97 -13.89 -7.90
C PHE A 109 2.00 -12.58 -7.12
N ILE A 110 2.11 -12.68 -5.80
CA ILE A 110 2.02 -11.54 -4.89
C ILE A 110 3.09 -10.45 -5.13
N TYR A 111 4.25 -10.80 -5.68
CA TYR A 111 5.29 -9.81 -6.01
C TYR A 111 4.87 -8.86 -7.14
N GLN A 112 3.88 -9.23 -7.97
CA GLN A 112 3.30 -8.33 -8.97
C GLN A 112 2.59 -7.15 -8.29
N TYR A 113 2.14 -7.29 -7.05
CA TYR A 113 1.52 -6.23 -6.25
C TYR A 113 2.53 -5.30 -5.55
N LEU A 114 3.83 -5.64 -5.52
CA LEU A 114 4.84 -4.88 -4.81
C LEU A 114 4.94 -3.40 -5.21
N PRO A 115 4.85 -3.01 -6.50
CA PRO A 115 4.88 -1.59 -6.85
C PRO A 115 3.71 -0.82 -6.24
N ALA A 116 2.50 -1.41 -6.22
CA ALA A 116 1.35 -0.82 -5.53
C ALA A 116 1.58 -0.70 -4.02
N VAL A 117 2.20 -1.71 -3.40
CA VAL A 117 2.61 -1.67 -1.99
C VAL A 117 3.56 -0.50 -1.72
N VAL A 118 4.55 -0.26 -2.58
CA VAL A 118 5.50 0.86 -2.40
C VAL A 118 4.76 2.20 -2.39
N LEU A 119 3.79 2.39 -3.29
CA LEU A 119 2.94 3.59 -3.31
C LEU A 119 2.16 3.77 -1.99
N LEU A 120 1.64 2.67 -1.43
CA LEU A 120 0.98 2.70 -0.12
C LEU A 120 1.94 3.08 1.02
N HIS A 121 3.21 2.63 0.97
CA HIS A 121 4.21 3.03 1.97
C HIS A 121 4.58 4.51 1.86
N ILE A 122 4.63 5.06 0.65
CA ILE A 122 4.82 6.51 0.47
C ILE A 122 3.63 7.27 1.03
N LEU A 123 2.39 6.80 0.81
CA LEU A 123 1.19 7.37 1.43
C LEU A 123 1.23 7.30 2.96
N GLN A 124 1.74 6.21 3.54
CA GLN A 124 1.96 6.12 4.99
C GLN A 124 2.90 7.19 5.51
N ALA A 125 4.00 7.46 4.80
CA ALA A 125 4.91 8.55 5.16
C ALA A 125 4.22 9.92 5.15
N VAL A 126 3.36 10.19 4.15
CA VAL A 126 2.55 11.42 4.07
C VAL A 126 1.60 11.53 5.25
N VAL A 127 0.96 10.42 5.67
CA VAL A 127 0.11 10.41 6.87
C VAL A 127 0.91 10.72 8.13
N LEU A 128 2.09 10.13 8.29
CA LEU A 128 2.96 10.40 9.45
C LEU A 128 3.37 11.88 9.50
N GLU A 129 3.79 12.45 8.37
CA GLU A 129 4.09 13.89 8.28
C GLU A 129 2.87 14.74 8.67
N THR A 130 1.70 14.39 8.14
CA THR A 130 0.45 15.08 8.44
C THR A 130 0.15 15.03 9.94
N LEU A 131 0.23 13.86 10.57
CA LEU A 131 -0.04 13.69 12.00
C LEU A 131 0.96 14.48 12.86
N LEU A 132 2.25 14.42 12.54
CA LEU A 132 3.28 15.15 13.25
C LEU A 132 3.05 16.67 13.21
N LEU A 133 2.64 17.21 12.07
CA LEU A 133 2.32 18.63 11.93
C LEU A 133 1.08 19.02 12.74
N HIS A 134 0.04 18.17 12.79
CA HIS A 134 -1.13 18.43 13.64
C HIS A 134 -0.76 18.39 15.13
N CYS A 135 -0.01 17.38 15.57
CA CYS A 135 0.44 17.26 16.96
C CYS A 135 1.35 18.42 17.37
N GLY A 136 2.30 18.82 16.52
CA GLY A 136 3.20 19.94 16.78
C GLY A 136 2.45 21.27 16.92
N ARG A 137 1.46 21.53 16.05
CA ARG A 137 0.60 22.72 16.14
C ARG A 137 -0.27 22.70 17.39
N ALA A 138 -0.84 21.55 17.75
CA ALA A 138 -1.65 21.41 18.96
C ALA A 138 -0.82 21.67 20.23
N ALA A 139 0.40 21.11 20.30
CA ALA A 139 1.32 21.32 21.42
C ALA A 139 1.75 22.80 21.54
N TYR A 140 2.03 23.46 20.42
CA TYR A 140 2.36 24.88 20.41
C TYR A 140 1.21 25.75 20.95
N ILE A 141 -0.03 25.49 20.52
CA ILE A 141 -1.21 26.23 21.00
C ILE A 141 -1.42 26.00 22.50
N ALA A 142 -1.33 24.75 22.96
CA ALA A 142 -1.52 24.39 24.37
C ALA A 142 -0.46 25.01 25.30
N GLY A 143 0.78 25.17 24.83
CA GLY A 143 1.85 25.83 25.60
C GLY A 143 1.80 27.37 25.59
N SER A 144 0.92 27.96 24.78
CA SER A 144 0.75 29.43 24.66
C SER A 144 -0.43 29.99 25.47
N LEU A 145 -1.21 29.11 26.12
CA LEU A 145 -2.32 29.40 27.03
C LEU A 145 -1.83 29.30 28.49
#